data_AF-A0A6L7PW99-F1
#
_entry.id   AF-A0A6L7PW99-F1
#
_cell.length_a   1.000
_cell.length_b   1.000
_cell.length_c   1.000
_cell.angle_alpha   90.00
_cell.angle_beta   90.00
_cell.angle_gamma   90.00
#
_symmetry.space_group_name_H-M   'P 1'
#
loop_
_entity.id
_entity.type
_entity.pdbx_description
1 polymer ?
#
loop_
_entity_poly.entity_id
_entity_poly.type
_entity_poly.pdbx_seq_one_letter_code
_entity_poly.pdbx_strand_id
1 'polypeptide(L)' 'METTIVLPSEIEDRLNILASETGRSKEFFLREMIERGMEDIEDYYLAVEVLERIRAGKERLYTSAEVRRELGLDD' A
#
# COMPACT_ATOMS: atom_id res chain seq x y z
N MET A 1 -16.38 14.61 -4.98
CA MET A 1 -16.31 14.41 -6.44
C MET A 1 -16.64 12.96 -6.71
N GLU A 2 -17.34 12.67 -7.79
CA GLU A 2 -17.61 11.29 -8.22
C GLU A 2 -16.59 10.88 -9.28
N THR A 3 -16.07 9.66 -9.14
CA THR A 3 -15.13 9.06 -10.09
C THR A 3 -15.76 7.80 -10.63
N THR A 4 -15.91 7.70 -11.95
CA THR A 4 -16.38 6.48 -12.62
C THR A 4 -15.19 5.71 -13.16
N ILE A 5 -15.14 4.41 -12.85
CA ILE A 5 -14.11 3.48 -13.33
C ILE A 5 -14.79 2.30 -14.03
N VAL A 6 -14.13 1.77 -15.07
CA VAL A 6 -14.56 0.54 -15.75
C VAL A 6 -13.71 -0.60 -15.22
N LEU A 7 -14.37 -1.62 -14.66
CA LEU A 7 -13.70 -2.80 -14.13
C LEU A 7 -13.65 -3.91 -15.19
N PRO A 8 -12.55 -4.68 -15.29
CA PRO A 8 -12.54 -5.93 -16.03
C PRO A 8 -13.61 -6.88 -15.50
N SER A 9 -14.22 -7.68 -16.37
CA SER A 9 -15.32 -8.60 -16.00
C SER A 9 -14.96 -9.54 -14.85
N GLU A 10 -13.72 -10.06 -14.85
CA GLU A 10 -13.22 -10.92 -13.77
C GLU A 10 -13.25 -10.25 -12.40
N ILE A 11 -12.90 -8.96 -12.33
CA ILE A 11 -12.91 -8.19 -11.07
C ILE A 11 -14.35 -7.92 -10.63
N GLU A 12 -15.23 -7.59 -11.58
CA GLU A 12 -16.64 -7.40 -11.28
C GLU A 12 -17.28 -8.68 -10.73
N ASP A 13 -16.97 -9.84 -11.30
CA ASP A 13 -17.48 -11.14 -10.85
C ASP A 13 -17.01 -11.47 -9.43
N ARG A 14 -15.73 -11.23 -9.12
CA ARG A 14 -15.20 -11.39 -7.76
C ARG A 14 -15.89 -10.47 -6.76
N LEU A 15 -16.16 -9.22 -7.16
CA LEU A 15 -16.86 -8.24 -6.33
C LEU A 15 -18.32 -8.63 -6.12
N ASN A 16 -18.98 -9.21 -7.13
CA ASN A 16 -20.34 -9.75 -7.04
C ASN A 16 -20.43 -10.87 -6.00
N ILE A 17 -19.51 -11.84 -6.08
CA ILE A 17 -19.46 -12.96 -5.14
C ILE A 17 -19.26 -12.43 -3.72
N LEU A 18 -18.25 -11.58 -3.51
CA LEU A 18 -17.94 -11.01 -2.19
C LEU A 18 -19.13 -10.24 -1.59
N ALA A 19 -19.82 -9.43 -2.40
CA ALA A 19 -21.02 -8.72 -1.98
C ALA A 19 -22.14 -9.68 -1.57
N SER A 20 -22.37 -10.73 -2.37
CA SER A 20 -23.42 -11.71 -2.13
C SER A 20 -23.19 -12.54 -0.86
N GLU A 21 -21.94 -12.95 -0.60
CA GLU A 21 -21.59 -13.79 0.54
C GLU A 21 -21.62 -13.02 1.87
N THR A 22 -21.32 -11.73 1.83
CA THR A 22 -21.22 -10.88 3.03
C THR A 22 -22.48 -10.06 3.32
N GLY A 23 -23.41 -9.98 2.35
CA GLY A 23 -24.59 -9.12 2.43
C GLY A 23 -24.28 -7.62 2.38
N ARG A 24 -23.07 -7.23 1.94
CA ARG A 24 -22.64 -5.83 1.81
C ARG A 24 -22.69 -5.38 0.35
N SER A 25 -22.79 -4.07 0.13
CA SER A 25 -22.81 -3.52 -1.24
C SER A 25 -21.42 -3.55 -1.88
N LYS A 26 -21.38 -3.58 -3.22
CA LYS A 26 -20.13 -3.43 -3.98
C LYS A 26 -19.41 -2.12 -3.65
N GLU A 27 -20.18 -1.03 -3.47
CA GLU A 27 -19.65 0.29 -3.12
C GLU A 27 -18.85 0.27 -1.81
N PHE A 28 -19.35 -0.45 -0.79
CA PHE A 28 -18.65 -0.59 0.49
C PHE A 28 -17.25 -1.18 0.28
N PHE A 29 -17.15 -2.29 -0.47
CA PHE A 29 -15.86 -2.94 -0.72
C PHE A 29 -14.93 -2.11 -1.61
N LEU A 30 -15.47 -1.42 -2.63
CA LEU A 30 -14.68 -0.52 -3.46
C LEU A 30 -14.08 0.61 -2.64
N ARG A 31 -14.85 1.21 -1.73
CA ARG A 31 -14.37 2.24 -0.82
C ARG A 31 -13.24 1.72 0.08
N GLU A 32 -13.46 0.59 0.75
CA GLU A 32 -12.44 -0.04 1.60
C GLU A 32 -11.15 -0.37 0.83
N MET A 33 -11.27 -0.91 -0.39
CA MET A 33 -10.12 -1.23 -1.23
C MET A 33 -9.36 0.02 -1.68
N ILE A 34 -10.07 1.11 -1.99
CA ILE A 34 -9.43 2.38 -2.34
C ILE A 34 -8.70 2.95 -1.13
N GLU A 35 -9.35 3.00 0.04
CA GLU A 35 -8.75 3.54 1.26
C GLU A 35 -7.47 2.79 1.65
N ARG A 36 -7.52 1.45 1.66
CA ARG A 36 -6.34 0.62 1.93
C ARG A 36 -5.28 0.70 0.83
N GLY A 37 -5.72 0.72 -0.44
CA GLY A 37 -4.82 0.81 -1.57
C GLY A 37 -4.08 2.16 -1.64
N MET A 38 -4.68 3.24 -1.11
CA MET A 38 -4.01 4.53 -0.99
C MET A 38 -2.82 4.45 -0.04
N GLU A 39 -2.96 3.81 1.13
CA GLU A 39 -1.85 3.61 2.07
C GLU A 39 -0.71 2.83 1.40
N ASP A 40 -1.03 1.71 0.74
CA ASP A 40 -0.03 0.90 0.03
C ASP A 40 0.70 1.68 -1.08
N ILE A 41 -0.02 2.52 -1.83
CA ILE A 41 0.55 3.33 -2.91
C ILE A 41 1.46 4.43 -2.35
N GLU A 42 1.03 5.10 -1.29
CA GLU A 42 1.81 6.14 -0.63
C GLU A 42 3.12 5.56 -0.07
N ASP A 43 3.04 4.43 0.62
CA ASP A 43 4.21 3.71 1.14
C ASP A 43 5.17 3.27 0.03
N TYR A 44 4.63 2.76 -1.09
CA TYR A 44 5.44 2.39 -2.25
C TYR A 44 6.19 3.59 -2.82
N TYR A 45 5.51 4.72 -3.04
CA TYR A 45 6.16 5.90 -3.61
C TYR A 45 7.18 6.53 -2.65
N LEU A 46 6.90 6.55 -1.34
CA LEU A 46 7.87 6.96 -0.33
C LEU A 46 9.11 6.07 -0.36
N ALA A 47 8.95 4.76 -0.46
CA ALA A 47 10.07 3.82 -0.56
C ALA A 47 10.89 4.00 -1.86
N VAL A 48 10.22 4.24 -2.99
CA VAL A 48 10.89 4.53 -4.27
C VAL A 48 11.70 5.82 -4.16
N GLU A 49 11.17 6.87 -3.55
CA GLU A 49 11.89 8.13 -3.36
C GLU A 49 13.16 7.93 -2.52
N VAL A 50 13.06 7.18 -1.42
CA VAL A 50 14.22 6.79 -0.59
C VAL A 50 15.26 6.05 -1.45
N LEU A 51 14.83 5.09 -2.27
CA LEU A 51 15.72 4.31 -3.13
C LEU A 51 16.45 5.20 -4.15
N GLU A 52 15.77 6.20 -4.71
CA GLU A 52 16.39 7.19 -5.59
C GLU A 52 17.45 8.03 -4.87
N ARG A 53 17.18 8.47 -3.64
CA ARG A 53 18.17 9.19 -2.82
C ARG A 53 19.38 8.32 -2.46
N ILE A 54 19.18 7.03 -2.17
CA ILE A 54 20.27 6.07 -1.97
C ILE A 54 21.14 5.99 -3.24
N ARG A 55 20.52 5.80 -4.41
CA ARG A 55 21.24 5.73 -5.69
C ARG A 55 21.99 7.02 -6.02
N ALA A 56 21.45 8.17 -5.63
CA ALA A 56 22.08 9.48 -5.79
C ALA A 56 23.15 9.78 -4.73
N GLY A 57 23.39 8.90 -3.76
CA GLY A 57 24.34 9.11 -2.65
C GLY A 57 23.89 10.21 -1.67
N LYS A 58 22.59 10.53 -1.64
CA LYS A 58 22.00 11.59 -0.80
C LYS A 58 21.29 11.05 0.44
N GLU A 59 21.24 9.73 0.61
CA GLU A 59 20.62 9.07 1.75
C GLU A 59 21.68 8.44 2.65
N ARG A 60 21.55 8.61 3.97
CA ARG A 60 22.46 7.96 4.92
C ARG A 60 22.09 6.49 5.02
N LEU A 61 23.06 5.63 4.77
CA LEU A 61 22.93 4.19 4.99
C LEU A 61 23.39 3.85 6.40
N TYR A 62 22.69 2.94 7.04
CA TYR A 62 23.04 2.39 8.34
C TYR A 62 23.34 0.91 8.19
N THR A 63 24.41 0.46 8.82
CA THR A 63 24.69 -0.96 9.00
C THR A 63 23.76 -1.55 10.05
N SER A 64 23.56 -2.88 10.01
CA SER A 64 22.74 -3.55 11.02
C SER A 64 23.25 -3.31 12.46
N ALA A 65 24.57 -3.21 12.65
CA ALA A 65 25.19 -2.95 13.94
C ALA A 65 25.04 -1.49 14.42
N GLU A 66 24.84 -0.53 13.52
CA GLU A 66 24.49 0.85 13.91
C GLU A 66 23.03 0.94 14.33
N VAL A 67 22.12 0.34 13.55
CA VAL A 67 20.68 0.35 13.85
C VAL A 67 20.37 -0.34 15.18
N ARG A 68 20.93 -1.53 15.43
CA ARG A 68 20.68 -2.26 16.68
C ARG A 68 21.14 -1.45 17.90
N ARG A 69 22.29 -0.76 17.79
CA ARG A 69 22.84 0.08 18.85
C ARG A 69 21.97 1.28 19.14
N GLU A 70 21.53 1.98 18.10
CA GLU A 70 20.66 3.14 18.23
C GLU A 70 19.28 2.75 18.83
N LEU A 71 18.80 1.54 18.57
CA LEU A 71 17.52 1.03 19.08
C LEU A 71 17.63 0.27 20.42
N GLY A 72 18.83 0.07 20.97
CA GLY A 72 19.04 -0.73 22.18
C GLY A 72 18.70 -2.21 22.01
N LEU A 73 19.04 -2.78 20.85
CA LEU A 73 18.80 -4.19 20.47
C LEU A 73 20.13 -4.98 20.33
N ASP A 74 21.17 -4.52 21.03
CA ASP A 74 22.54 -5.06 20.97
C ASP A 74 22.82 -6.14 22.02
N ASP A 75 21.85 -6.36 22.92
CA ASP A 75 21.85 -7.27 24.06
C ASP A 75 21.91 -8.76 23.64
#